data_AF-A0A3B4A704-F1
#
_entry.id   AF-A0A3B4A704-F1
#
_cell.length_a   1.000
_cell.length_b   1.000
_cell.length_c   1.000
_cell.angle_alpha   90.00
_cell.angle_beta   90.00
_cell.angle_gamma   90.00
#
_symmetry.space_group_name_H-M   'P 1'
#
loop_
_entity.id
_entity.type
_entity.pdbx_description
1 polymer ?
#
loop_
_entity_poly.entity_id
_entity_poly.type
_entity_poly.pdbx_seq_one_letter_code
_entity_poly.pdbx_strand_id
1 'polypeptide(L)'
;IPHHTELYGSTPKTSLPIVYHSDYNITFMGLEKLHPFDAGKWGKVIHFLKGAIKRRVELDWGTEDSEYLQKVELHCDGALNEVRPDVIVYNAGTDILDGDPLGGLSISPHGIVKRDELVFRAARRRGIPILMVTSGGYQKKTARIIADSILNLHHQGLIGPEREGLSSAATSPTSGPGSSGSALTAI
;
A
#
# COMPACT_ATOMS: atom_id res chain seq x y z
N ILE A 1 -0.81 11.27 -32.40
CA ILE A 1 -1.75 10.13 -32.26
C ILE A 1 -2.49 10.35 -30.94
N PRO A 2 -3.83 10.49 -30.93
CA PRO A 2 -4.56 10.62 -29.68
C PRO A 2 -4.50 9.29 -28.91
N HIS A 3 -4.12 9.35 -27.64
CA HIS A 3 -4.13 8.20 -26.75
C HIS A 3 -5.55 7.97 -26.25
N HIS A 4 -6.20 6.92 -26.75
CA HIS A 4 -7.51 6.50 -26.27
C HIS A 4 -7.34 5.90 -24.87
N THR A 5 -8.01 6.47 -23.87
CA THR A 5 -8.05 5.92 -22.51
C THR A 5 -9.39 5.22 -22.35
N GLU A 6 -9.37 3.89 -22.28
CA GLU A 6 -10.55 3.11 -21.94
C GLU A 6 -10.48 2.69 -20.47
N LEU A 7 -11.59 2.85 -19.77
CA LEU A 7 -11.73 2.48 -18.36
C LEU A 7 -11.77 0.94 -18.27
N TYR A 8 -10.81 0.34 -17.55
CA TYR A 8 -10.64 -1.12 -17.45
C TYR A 8 -11.71 -1.84 -16.59
N GLY A 9 -12.84 -1.20 -16.29
CA GLY A 9 -13.93 -1.81 -15.51
C GLY A 9 -15.08 -0.85 -15.19
N SER A 10 -16.21 -1.39 -14.74
CA SER A 10 -17.32 -0.60 -14.22
C SER A 10 -17.02 -0.17 -12.77
N THR A 11 -17.09 1.13 -12.49
CA THR A 11 -17.01 1.66 -11.13
C THR A 11 -18.29 1.31 -10.37
N PRO A 12 -18.23 0.64 -9.21
CA PRO A 12 -19.40 0.43 -8.35
C PRO A 12 -20.08 1.78 -8.07
N LYS A 13 -21.42 1.83 -8.06
CA LYS A 13 -22.18 3.07 -7.78
C LYS A 13 -21.86 3.69 -6.41
N THR A 14 -21.25 2.93 -5.51
CA THR A 14 -20.80 3.35 -4.18
C THR A 14 -19.39 3.95 -4.17
N SER A 15 -18.65 3.86 -5.27
CA SER A 15 -17.32 4.45 -5.39
C SER A 15 -17.46 5.94 -5.69
N LEU A 16 -16.93 6.78 -4.81
CA LEU A 16 -16.79 8.20 -5.11
C LEU A 16 -15.79 8.34 -6.27
N PRO A 17 -16.16 9.01 -7.38
CA PRO A 17 -15.22 9.21 -8.47
C PRO A 17 -14.08 10.11 -7.97
N ILE A 18 -12.84 9.68 -8.14
CA ILE A 18 -11.69 10.58 -8.03
C ILE A 18 -11.71 11.43 -9.30
N VAL A 19 -12.41 12.56 -9.22
CA VAL A 19 -12.43 13.57 -10.28
C VAL A 19 -11.26 14.50 -10.05
N TYR A 20 -10.33 14.57 -10.98
CA TYR A 20 -9.34 15.65 -10.98
C TYR A 20 -10.01 16.90 -11.57
N HIS A 21 -10.00 18.01 -10.81
CA HIS A 21 -10.43 19.32 -11.25
C HIS A 21 -9.31 20.32 -10.98
N SER A 22 -9.08 21.26 -11.89
CA SER A 22 -8.04 22.28 -11.76
C SER A 22 -8.17 23.11 -10.48
N ASP A 23 -9.37 23.19 -9.91
CA ASP A 23 -9.66 23.96 -8.71
C ASP A 23 -9.21 23.24 -7.42
N TYR A 24 -8.87 21.95 -7.50
CA TYR A 24 -8.19 21.24 -6.41
C TYR A 24 -6.69 21.57 -6.34
N ASN A 25 -6.18 22.35 -7.29
CA ASN A 25 -4.83 22.88 -7.18
C ASN A 25 -4.76 23.87 -6.02
N ILE A 26 -4.11 23.47 -4.94
CA ILE A 26 -3.78 24.37 -3.83
C ILE A 26 -2.68 25.31 -4.33
N THR A 27 -3.05 26.56 -4.64
CA THR A 27 -2.11 27.67 -4.89
C THR A 27 -2.03 28.51 -3.62
N PHE A 28 -0.94 28.35 -2.86
CA PHE A 28 -0.77 29.05 -1.58
C PHE A 28 0.42 30.01 -1.67
N MET A 29 0.17 31.27 -1.99
CA MET A 29 1.17 32.37 -1.91
C MET A 29 2.55 32.04 -2.53
N GLY A 30 2.63 31.28 -3.63
CA GLY A 30 3.91 30.89 -4.23
C GLY A 30 4.52 29.59 -3.69
N LEU A 31 3.80 28.78 -2.90
CA LEU A 31 4.22 27.42 -2.52
C LEU A 31 4.38 26.49 -3.73
N GLU A 32 3.70 26.76 -4.83
CA GLU A 32 3.92 26.10 -6.12
C GLU A 32 5.30 26.46 -6.74
N LYS A 33 5.87 27.61 -6.37
CA LYS A 33 7.22 28.06 -6.75
C LYS A 33 8.29 27.66 -5.73
N LEU A 34 7.88 27.25 -4.52
CA LEU A 34 8.71 26.47 -3.61
C LEU A 34 8.84 25.08 -4.20
N HIS A 35 9.70 24.98 -5.21
CA HIS A 35 10.03 23.74 -5.88
C HIS A 35 10.21 22.64 -4.82
N PRO A 36 9.45 21.54 -4.86
CA PRO A 36 9.81 20.34 -4.11
C PRO A 36 11.21 19.83 -4.51
N PHE A 37 11.83 20.40 -5.55
CA PHE A 37 13.19 20.13 -6.03
C PHE A 37 14.20 21.26 -5.80
N ASP A 38 14.02 22.12 -4.79
CA ASP A 38 15.08 23.05 -4.36
C ASP A 38 16.25 22.26 -3.74
N ALA A 39 17.27 21.96 -4.56
CA ALA A 39 18.47 21.20 -4.18
C ALA A 39 19.15 21.73 -2.91
N GLY A 40 19.03 23.04 -2.61
CA GLY A 40 19.55 23.65 -1.39
C GLY A 40 18.76 23.28 -0.12
N LYS A 41 17.47 22.96 -0.26
CA LYS A 41 16.61 22.46 0.84
C LYS A 41 16.72 20.96 1.05
N TRP A 42 16.99 20.20 -0.02
CA TRP A 42 17.17 18.74 0.08
C TRP A 42 18.26 18.36 1.07
N GLY A 43 19.36 19.12 1.17
CA GLY A 43 20.39 18.87 2.18
C GLY A 43 19.86 18.91 3.62
N LYS A 44 19.01 19.90 3.94
CA LYS A 44 18.38 20.03 5.26
C LYS A 44 17.34 18.94 5.52
N VAL A 45 16.52 18.64 4.51
CA VAL A 45 15.51 17.58 4.58
C VAL A 45 16.17 16.22 4.77
N ILE A 46 17.19 15.89 3.98
CA ILE A 46 17.96 14.64 4.12
C ILE A 46 18.64 14.57 5.48
N HIS A 47 19.24 15.66 5.98
CA HIS A 47 19.85 15.68 7.30
C HIS A 47 18.83 15.38 8.40
N PHE A 48 17.66 16.03 8.36
CA PHE A 48 16.57 15.77 9.29
C PHE A 48 16.05 14.33 9.17
N LEU A 49 15.78 13.85 7.95
CA LEU A 49 15.29 12.50 7.69
C LEU A 49 16.29 11.45 8.18
N LYS A 50 17.59 11.65 7.97
CA LYS A 50 18.64 10.75 8.50
C LYS A 50 18.59 10.64 10.02
N GLY A 51 18.29 11.73 10.73
CA GLY A 51 18.10 11.71 12.18
C GLY A 51 16.77 11.09 12.63
N ALA A 52 15.74 11.15 11.79
CA ALA A 52 14.41 10.61 12.08
C ALA A 52 14.26 9.12 11.75
N ILE A 53 15.07 8.58 10.83
CA ILE A 53 15.06 7.15 10.46
C ILE A 53 15.65 6.33 11.60
N LYS A 54 14.78 5.69 12.39
CA LYS A 54 15.19 4.78 13.48
C LYS A 54 15.74 3.45 12.98
N ARG A 55 15.27 2.99 11.82
CA ARG A 55 15.65 1.69 11.23
C ARG A 55 16.10 1.91 9.79
N ARG A 56 17.42 1.84 9.58
CA ARG A 56 18.05 1.94 8.26
C ARG A 56 18.49 0.54 7.82
N VAL A 57 18.16 0.15 6.60
CA VAL A 57 18.52 -1.15 6.02
C VAL A 57 19.22 -0.85 4.71
N GLU A 58 20.51 -1.21 4.63
CA GLU A 58 21.29 -1.03 3.41
C GLU A 58 21.08 -2.22 2.46
N LEU A 59 21.05 -1.90 1.17
CA LEU A 59 20.96 -2.84 0.07
C LEU A 59 22.11 -2.55 -0.88
N ASP A 60 22.73 -3.61 -1.38
CA ASP A 60 23.81 -3.48 -2.34
C ASP A 60 23.25 -3.28 -3.75
N TRP A 61 24.09 -2.75 -4.63
CA TRP A 61 23.70 -2.57 -6.02
C TRP A 61 23.43 -3.92 -6.68
N GLY A 62 22.33 -4.03 -7.40
CA GLY A 62 21.89 -5.27 -8.02
C GLY A 62 21.30 -6.31 -7.06
N THR A 63 20.93 -5.93 -5.82
CA THR A 63 20.20 -6.87 -4.93
C THR A 63 18.96 -7.44 -5.64
N GLU A 64 18.84 -8.77 -5.61
CA GLU A 64 17.76 -9.53 -6.22
C GLU A 64 16.62 -9.85 -5.24
N ASP A 65 15.53 -10.43 -5.77
CA ASP A 65 14.28 -10.70 -5.05
C ASP A 65 14.47 -11.39 -3.69
N SER A 66 15.25 -12.48 -3.62
CA SER A 66 15.33 -13.30 -2.40
C SER A 66 15.90 -12.52 -1.22
N GLU A 67 17.03 -11.84 -1.43
CA GLU A 67 17.68 -11.05 -0.38
C GLU A 67 16.82 -9.84 0.00
N TYR A 68 16.28 -9.14 -1.01
CA TYR A 68 15.43 -7.98 -0.80
C TYR A 68 14.19 -8.32 0.03
N LEU A 69 13.44 -9.35 -0.37
CA LEU A 69 12.20 -9.75 0.30
C LEU A 69 12.46 -10.25 1.72
N GLN A 70 13.56 -10.97 1.95
CA GLN A 70 13.96 -11.39 3.29
C GLN A 70 14.22 -10.17 4.19
N LYS A 71 14.96 -9.18 3.70
CA LYS A 71 15.21 -7.93 4.44
C LYS A 71 13.91 -7.16 4.69
N VAL A 72 13.02 -7.06 3.70
CA VAL A 72 11.71 -6.40 3.85
C VAL A 72 10.90 -7.05 4.97
N GLU A 73 10.74 -8.38 4.95
CA GLU A 73 9.97 -9.11 5.95
C GLU A 73 10.56 -8.93 7.35
N LEU A 74 11.85 -9.21 7.51
CA LEU A 74 12.56 -9.11 8.79
C LEU A 74 12.45 -7.71 9.40
N HIS A 75 12.70 -6.68 8.58
CA HIS A 75 12.77 -5.31 9.08
C HIS A 75 11.39 -4.65 9.24
N CYS A 76 10.40 -5.02 8.41
CA CYS A 76 9.02 -4.59 8.58
C CYS A 76 8.45 -5.13 9.90
N ASP A 77 8.60 -6.43 10.15
CA ASP A 77 8.13 -7.03 11.40
C ASP A 77 8.88 -6.47 12.61
N GLY A 78 10.20 -6.29 12.52
CA GLY A 78 10.96 -5.66 13.58
C GLY A 78 10.50 -4.22 13.89
N ALA A 79 10.25 -3.40 12.88
CA ALA A 79 9.78 -2.03 13.07
C ALA A 79 8.40 -1.97 13.74
N LEU A 80 7.47 -2.84 13.33
CA LEU A 80 6.12 -2.91 13.89
C LEU A 80 6.05 -3.64 15.25
N ASN A 81 7.13 -4.29 15.67
CA ASN A 81 7.27 -4.81 17.03
C ASN A 81 7.83 -3.74 17.98
N GLU A 82 8.69 -2.85 17.49
CA GLU A 82 9.28 -1.75 18.25
C GLU A 82 8.33 -0.55 18.39
N VAL A 83 7.54 -0.29 17.35
CA VAL A 83 6.59 0.82 17.29
C VAL A 83 5.18 0.27 17.09
N ARG A 84 4.22 0.84 17.80
CA ARG A 84 2.78 0.59 17.60
C ARG A 84 2.15 1.82 16.93
N PRO A 85 2.27 1.97 15.60
CA PRO A 85 1.69 3.12 14.93
C PRO A 85 0.18 2.99 14.84
N ASP A 86 -0.52 4.12 14.94
CA ASP A 86 -1.97 4.20 14.69
C ASP A 86 -2.31 4.08 13.19
N VAL A 87 -1.35 4.43 12.31
CA VAL A 87 -1.47 4.33 10.85
C VAL A 87 -0.10 4.11 10.21
N ILE A 88 -0.05 3.33 9.13
CA ILE A 88 1.14 3.14 8.29
C ILE A 88 0.95 3.92 6.98
N VAL A 89 1.90 4.81 6.67
CA VAL A 89 2.04 5.36 5.31
C VAL A 89 3.14 4.59 4.60
N TYR A 90 2.74 3.77 3.63
CA TYR A 90 3.64 2.91 2.88
C TYR A 90 3.96 3.51 1.52
N ASN A 91 5.19 4.00 1.36
CA ASN A 91 5.70 4.53 0.11
C ASN A 91 6.17 3.39 -0.81
N ALA A 92 5.36 3.04 -1.81
CA ALA A 92 5.53 1.86 -2.65
C ALA A 92 6.16 2.18 -4.02
N GLY A 93 7.33 2.81 -4.04
CA GLY A 93 8.08 3.09 -5.27
C GLY A 93 8.47 1.81 -6.02
N THR A 94 8.44 1.83 -7.35
CA THR A 94 8.89 0.72 -8.22
C THR A 94 10.22 1.02 -8.89
N ASP A 95 10.94 2.06 -8.49
CA ASP A 95 12.29 2.38 -8.94
C ASP A 95 13.33 1.32 -8.54
N ILE A 96 12.97 0.37 -7.66
CA ILE A 96 13.76 -0.85 -7.40
C ILE A 96 13.70 -1.90 -8.52
N LEU A 97 12.83 -1.71 -9.52
CA LEU A 97 12.65 -2.65 -10.63
C LEU A 97 13.93 -2.76 -11.46
N ASP A 98 14.27 -3.99 -11.85
CA ASP A 98 15.41 -4.25 -12.73
C ASP A 98 15.36 -3.37 -14.00
N GLY A 99 16.48 -2.71 -14.27
CA GLY A 99 16.66 -1.78 -15.39
C GLY A 99 16.05 -0.38 -15.20
N ASP A 100 15.60 0.00 -13.99
CA ASP A 100 15.13 1.36 -13.75
C ASP A 100 16.30 2.36 -13.84
N PRO A 101 16.16 3.49 -14.55
CA PRO A 101 17.26 4.43 -14.80
C PRO A 101 17.70 5.21 -13.55
N LEU A 102 16.86 5.32 -12.52
CA LEU A 102 17.18 6.03 -11.27
C LEU A 102 17.36 5.08 -10.09
N GLY A 103 16.88 3.84 -10.23
CA GLY A 103 17.10 2.75 -9.33
C GLY A 103 18.52 2.20 -9.31
N GLY A 104 18.68 1.09 -8.60
CA GLY A 104 19.94 0.34 -8.54
C GLY A 104 19.80 -1.08 -8.04
N LEU A 105 18.58 -1.62 -7.97
CA LEU A 105 18.33 -3.01 -7.58
C LEU A 105 17.89 -3.82 -8.80
N SER A 106 17.94 -5.14 -8.68
CA SER A 106 17.54 -6.09 -9.72
C SER A 106 16.28 -6.85 -9.31
N ILE A 107 15.29 -6.12 -8.82
CA ILE A 107 14.02 -6.69 -8.35
C ILE A 107 13.11 -6.97 -9.55
N SER A 108 12.51 -8.14 -9.58
CA SER A 108 11.58 -8.54 -10.63
C SER A 108 10.19 -7.90 -10.43
N PRO A 109 9.33 -7.88 -11.46
CA PRO A 109 7.92 -7.52 -11.30
C PRO A 109 7.22 -8.33 -10.20
N HIS A 110 7.53 -9.63 -10.09
CA HIS A 110 6.98 -10.50 -9.06
C HIS A 110 7.49 -10.11 -7.67
N GLY A 111 8.78 -9.76 -7.55
CA GLY A 111 9.37 -9.27 -6.31
C GLY A 111 8.65 -8.02 -5.78
N ILE A 112 8.28 -7.09 -6.65
CA ILE A 112 7.52 -5.89 -6.26
C ILE A 112 6.13 -6.24 -5.72
N VAL A 113 5.40 -7.11 -6.44
CA VAL A 113 4.08 -7.59 -6.00
C VAL A 113 4.18 -8.30 -4.65
N LYS A 114 5.22 -9.12 -4.47
CA LYS A 114 5.42 -9.87 -3.24
C LYS A 114 5.81 -8.96 -2.07
N ARG A 115 6.63 -7.95 -2.31
CA ARG A 115 6.99 -6.92 -1.32
C ARG A 115 5.74 -6.24 -0.78
N ASP A 116 4.86 -5.76 -1.66
CA ASP A 116 3.64 -5.08 -1.26
C ASP A 116 2.74 -6.03 -0.44
N GLU A 117 2.62 -7.30 -0.86
CA GLU A 117 1.89 -8.32 -0.10
C GLU A 117 2.47 -8.52 1.32
N LEU A 118 3.79 -8.62 1.46
CA LEU A 118 4.43 -8.80 2.77
C LEU A 118 4.11 -7.64 3.73
N VAL A 119 4.23 -6.41 3.24
CA VAL A 119 3.95 -5.20 4.03
C VAL A 119 2.47 -5.15 4.46
N PHE A 120 1.55 -5.41 3.53
CA PHE A 120 0.11 -5.43 3.83
C PHE A 120 -0.27 -6.57 4.79
N ARG A 121 0.34 -7.75 4.65
CA ARG A 121 0.16 -8.85 5.63
C ARG A 121 0.66 -8.45 7.00
N ALA A 122 1.81 -7.80 7.10
CA ALA A 122 2.38 -7.36 8.37
C ALA A 122 1.49 -6.32 9.08
N ALA A 123 0.93 -5.37 8.33
CA ALA A 123 -0.03 -4.39 8.83
C ALA A 123 -1.34 -5.06 9.28
N ARG A 124 -1.92 -5.91 8.42
CA ARG A 124 -3.19 -6.59 8.70
C ARG A 124 -3.12 -7.52 9.90
N ARG A 125 -2.04 -8.29 10.05
CA ARG A 125 -1.82 -9.18 11.23
C ARG A 125 -1.87 -8.41 12.56
N ARG A 126 -1.55 -7.12 12.53
CA ARG A 126 -1.53 -6.24 13.71
C ARG A 126 -2.77 -5.34 13.80
N GLY A 127 -3.71 -5.45 12.85
CA GLY A 127 -4.91 -4.61 12.79
C GLY A 127 -4.60 -3.12 12.56
N ILE A 128 -3.48 -2.80 11.92
CA ILE A 128 -3.05 -1.41 11.71
C ILE A 128 -3.54 -0.91 10.34
N PRO A 129 -4.29 0.20 10.26
CA PRO A 129 -4.63 0.83 9.00
C PRO A 129 -3.39 1.20 8.19
N ILE A 130 -3.42 0.90 6.89
CA ILE A 130 -2.31 1.15 5.98
C ILE A 130 -2.78 1.94 4.75
N LEU A 131 -2.05 3.00 4.42
CA LEU A 131 -2.22 3.80 3.20
C LEU A 131 -1.02 3.55 2.28
N MET A 132 -1.27 2.99 1.10
CA MET A 132 -0.26 2.84 0.06
C MET A 132 -0.21 4.12 -0.79
N VAL A 133 1.00 4.67 -0.95
CA VAL A 133 1.27 5.80 -1.84
C VAL A 133 2.19 5.29 -2.94
N THR A 134 1.76 5.40 -4.20
CA THR A 134 2.62 5.12 -5.35
C THR A 134 3.65 6.24 -5.51
N SER A 135 4.89 5.88 -5.85
CA SER A 135 5.98 6.85 -5.95
C SER A 135 6.87 6.55 -7.14
N GLY A 136 8.20 6.59 -6.98
CA GLY A 136 9.19 6.39 -8.05
C GLY A 136 8.91 5.15 -8.91
N GLY A 137 9.56 5.09 -10.06
CA GLY A 137 9.26 4.09 -11.09
C GLY A 137 9.21 4.75 -12.45
N TYR A 138 10.31 4.63 -13.18
CA TYR A 138 10.58 5.45 -14.36
C TYR A 138 10.57 4.62 -15.65
N GLN A 139 10.01 3.41 -15.57
CA GLN A 139 9.82 2.50 -16.69
C GLN A 139 8.35 2.45 -17.12
N LYS A 140 8.10 2.36 -18.44
CA LYS A 140 6.72 2.27 -18.99
C LYS A 140 5.92 1.09 -18.45
N LYS A 141 6.59 -0.01 -18.07
CA LYS A 141 5.95 -1.22 -17.51
C LYS A 141 5.49 -1.06 -16.06
N THR A 142 5.94 -0.03 -15.33
CA THR A 142 5.62 0.18 -13.90
C THR A 142 4.12 0.22 -13.62
N ALA A 143 3.34 0.93 -14.43
CA ALA A 143 1.90 1.08 -14.20
C ALA A 143 1.19 -0.29 -14.17
N ARG A 144 1.62 -1.23 -15.03
CA ARG A 144 1.06 -2.58 -15.05
C ARG A 144 1.42 -3.35 -13.77
N ILE A 145 2.65 -3.23 -13.30
CA ILE A 145 3.12 -3.91 -12.08
C ILE A 145 2.36 -3.41 -10.85
N ILE A 146 2.11 -2.10 -10.75
CA ILE A 146 1.28 -1.51 -9.70
C ILE A 146 -0.14 -2.10 -9.74
N ALA A 147 -0.74 -2.18 -10.93
CA ALA A 147 -2.06 -2.79 -11.09
C ALA A 147 -2.07 -4.28 -10.68
N ASP A 148 -1.07 -5.05 -11.09
CA ASP A 148 -0.91 -6.46 -10.71
C ASP A 148 -0.72 -6.62 -9.19
N SER A 149 -0.02 -5.69 -8.54
CA SER A 149 0.13 -5.64 -7.08
C SER A 149 -1.20 -5.40 -6.37
N ILE A 150 -1.97 -4.38 -6.79
CA ILE A 150 -3.29 -4.08 -6.23
C ILE A 150 -4.26 -5.26 -6.41
N LEU A 151 -4.25 -5.88 -7.60
CA LEU A 151 -5.06 -7.08 -7.86
C LEU A 151 -4.64 -8.25 -6.95
N ASN A 152 -3.34 -8.47 -6.75
CA ASN A 152 -2.87 -9.49 -5.80
C ASN A 152 -3.35 -9.20 -4.37
N LEU A 153 -3.19 -7.97 -3.88
CA LEU A 153 -3.65 -7.58 -2.54
C LEU A 153 -5.15 -7.84 -2.37
N HIS A 154 -5.96 -7.51 -3.38
CA HIS A 154 -7.40 -7.77 -3.36
C HIS A 154 -7.71 -9.28 -3.38
N HIS A 155 -7.02 -10.06 -4.23
CA HIS A 155 -7.20 -11.52 -4.27
C HIS A 155 -6.82 -12.22 -2.96
N GLN A 156 -5.76 -11.73 -2.29
CA GLN A 156 -5.36 -12.18 -0.95
C GLN A 156 -6.31 -11.67 0.15
N GLY A 157 -7.32 -10.88 -0.22
CA GLY A 157 -8.29 -10.26 0.68
C GLY A 157 -7.69 -9.22 1.62
N LEU A 158 -6.47 -8.75 1.35
CA LEU A 158 -5.74 -7.77 2.18
C LEU A 158 -6.28 -6.35 2.03
N ILE A 159 -7.00 -6.10 0.94
CA ILE A 159 -7.75 -4.87 0.68
C ILE A 159 -9.13 -5.25 0.13
N GLY A 160 -10.10 -4.34 0.24
CA GLY A 160 -11.49 -4.58 -0.14
C GLY A 160 -12.39 -4.87 1.06
N PRO A 161 -13.70 -5.08 0.83
CA PRO A 161 -14.65 -5.34 1.91
C PRO A 161 -14.26 -6.60 2.68
N GLU A 162 -14.40 -6.58 4.00
CA GLU A 162 -14.30 -7.80 4.79
C GLU A 162 -15.36 -8.77 4.28
N ARG A 163 -14.94 -10.00 3.93
CA ARG A 163 -15.90 -11.05 3.65
C ARG A 163 -16.61 -11.33 4.97
N GLU A 164 -17.87 -10.90 5.08
CA GLU A 164 -18.75 -11.36 6.14
C GLU A 164 -18.63 -12.89 6.22
N GLY A 165 -18.23 -13.38 7.38
CA GLY A 165 -17.78 -14.75 7.56
C GLY A 165 -18.83 -15.77 7.13
N LEU A 166 -18.37 -16.87 6.54
CA LEU A 166 -19.02 -18.15 6.80
C LEU A 166 -18.85 -18.45 8.30
N SER A 167 -19.77 -17.92 9.10
CA SER A 167 -19.96 -18.38 10.47
C SER A 167 -20.26 -19.87 10.43
N SER A 168 -19.49 -20.63 11.21
CA SER A 168 -19.60 -22.06 11.38
C SER A 168 -21.00 -22.45 11.86
N ALA A 169 -21.81 -23.04 10.98
CA ALA A 169 -22.95 -23.85 11.41
C ALA A 169 -22.46 -25.23 11.83
N ALA A 170 -21.87 -25.33 13.01
CA ALA A 170 -21.84 -26.59 13.76
C ALA A 170 -23.08 -26.59 14.68
N THR A 171 -24.22 -27.02 14.13
CA THR A 171 -25.43 -27.29 14.91
C THR A 171 -25.59 -28.79 15.05
N SER A 172 -25.14 -29.32 16.18
CA SER A 172 -25.60 -30.58 16.74
C SER A 172 -27.07 -30.43 17.17
N PRO A 173 -27.95 -31.42 16.91
CA PRO A 173 -29.36 -31.31 17.29
C PRO A 173 -29.56 -31.70 18.76
N THR A 174 -30.02 -30.78 19.58
CA THR A 174 -30.69 -31.11 20.84
C THR A 174 -32.05 -30.41 20.91
N SER A 175 -33.07 -31.25 21.00
CA SER A 175 -34.49 -30.97 21.10
C SER A 175 -34.90 -30.26 22.40
N GLY A 176 -35.84 -29.31 22.30
CA GLY A 176 -36.64 -28.82 23.43
C GLY A 176 -37.46 -27.57 23.07
N PRO A 177 -38.79 -27.52 23.33
CA PRO A 177 -39.64 -26.40 22.94
C PRO A 177 -39.84 -25.39 24.09
N GLY A 178 -39.97 -24.09 23.78
CA GLY A 178 -40.57 -23.14 24.73
C GLY A 178 -40.26 -21.65 24.55
N SER A 179 -41.32 -20.90 24.23
CA SER A 179 -41.64 -19.50 24.60
C SER A 179 -40.82 -18.31 24.06
N SER A 180 -41.49 -17.56 23.16
CA SER A 180 -41.70 -16.09 23.14
C SER A 180 -40.63 -15.14 23.69
N GLY A 181 -40.14 -14.23 22.83
CA GLY A 181 -39.43 -13.03 23.23
C GLY A 181 -39.20 -12.08 22.06
N SER A 182 -39.63 -10.83 22.22
CA SER A 182 -39.68 -9.74 21.25
C SER A 182 -38.32 -9.36 20.62
N ALA A 183 -38.35 -8.99 19.34
CA ALA A 183 -37.27 -8.36 18.59
C ALA A 183 -36.94 -6.95 19.13
N LEU A 184 -35.65 -6.59 19.17
CA LEU A 184 -35.10 -5.22 19.15
C LEU A 184 -33.56 -5.26 19.12
N THR A 185 -32.93 -4.77 18.05
CA THR A 185 -31.57 -4.16 17.99
C THR A 185 -31.51 -3.46 16.63
N ALA A 186 -31.75 -2.15 16.54
CA ALA A 186 -30.86 -1.01 16.81
C ALA A 186 -29.78 -0.85 15.73
N ILE A 187 -29.82 0.32 15.09
CA ILE A 187 -29.10 0.79 13.89
C ILE A 187 -27.59 0.82 14.11
#